data_AF-A0A067QXH9-F1
#
_entry.id   AF-A0A067QXH9-F1
#
_cell.length_a   1.000
_cell.length_b   1.000
_cell.length_c   1.000
_cell.angle_alpha   90.00
_cell.angle_beta   90.00
_cell.angle_gamma   90.00
#
_symmetry.space_group_name_H-M   'P 1'
#
loop_
_entity.id
_entity.type
_entity.pdbx_description
1 polymer ?
#
loop_
_entity_poly.entity_id
_entity_poly.type
_entity_poly.pdbx_seq_one_letter_code
_entity_poly.pdbx_strand_id
1 'polypeptide(L)'
;MDFCSIQLGGSGLTKSAANDMPVYELEVIACLTSSSICQSHLFGQPARLCPTQCWHLEWEELLANQQFFMALCKKLCERDQYLLTRIKQHFHSINELSGHFILESDGSELLLKAAVSAELMLPTREVGLPCLSDDRMIHKMMNTVSNCLDHLPLMEEYKPSDFPSGLYSILARNLQHNTLVGSSGHPGPDVSPSELRTREGTKRNRGSSSSSKK
;
A
#
# COMPACT_ATOMS: atom_id res chain seq x y z
N MET A 1 3.35 37.93 10.50
CA MET A 1 2.69 36.90 11.37
C MET A 1 2.44 35.74 10.43
N ASP A 2 3.50 34.98 10.22
CA ASP A 2 3.61 34.02 9.13
C ASP A 2 3.39 32.63 9.72
N PHE A 3 2.13 32.19 9.68
CA PHE A 3 1.70 30.90 10.19
C PHE A 3 1.59 29.92 9.02
N CYS A 4 2.66 29.19 8.71
CA CYS A 4 2.63 28.00 7.84
C CYS A 4 3.88 27.16 8.07
N SER A 5 3.89 26.40 9.16
CA SER A 5 4.88 25.35 9.41
C SER A 5 4.21 24.20 10.15
N ILE A 6 4.18 23.02 9.52
CA ILE A 6 3.77 21.77 10.18
C ILE A 6 5.02 20.91 10.31
N GLN A 7 5.37 20.54 11.54
CA GLN A 7 6.54 19.74 11.90
C GLN A 7 6.16 18.27 12.08
N LEU A 8 6.89 17.36 11.44
CA LEU A 8 6.67 15.91 11.51
C LEU A 8 7.70 15.24 12.42
N GLY A 9 7.26 14.49 13.43
CA GLY A 9 8.10 13.69 14.31
C GLY A 9 7.38 12.43 14.81
N GLY A 10 8.03 11.27 14.70
CA GLY A 10 7.50 9.95 15.10
C GLY A 10 8.32 9.31 16.23
N SER A 11 7.67 8.49 17.05
CA SER A 11 8.12 8.02 18.37
C SER A 11 8.83 6.64 18.36
N GLY A 12 9.98 6.55 19.06
CA GLY A 12 10.56 5.35 19.74
C GLY A 12 11.22 4.28 18.85
N LEU A 13 12.39 3.66 19.12
CA LEU A 13 13.14 3.41 20.36
C LEU A 13 14.59 2.99 20.03
N THR A 14 15.60 3.60 20.65
CA THR A 14 16.84 3.00 21.25
C THR A 14 17.89 4.10 21.43
N LYS A 15 18.59 4.03 22.56
CA LYS A 15 19.43 5.09 23.14
C LYS A 15 20.81 5.07 22.47
N SER A 16 21.30 6.27 22.12
CA SER A 16 22.69 6.61 21.74
C SER A 16 22.99 6.78 20.24
N ALA A 17 22.43 7.84 19.68
CA ALA A 17 23.17 8.92 19.03
C ALA A 17 22.38 10.20 19.32
N ALA A 18 22.97 11.38 19.31
CA ALA A 18 22.17 12.60 19.30
C ALA A 18 21.20 12.52 18.10
N ASN A 19 19.92 12.28 18.39
CA ASN A 19 18.86 12.06 17.40
C ASN A 19 18.61 13.36 16.67
N ASP A 20 19.42 13.65 15.65
CA ASP A 20 19.10 14.66 14.67
C ASP A 20 18.02 14.07 13.75
N MET A 21 16.81 13.94 14.31
CA MET A 21 15.66 13.52 13.53
C MET A 21 15.31 14.70 12.62
N PRO A 22 15.38 14.53 11.29
CA PRO A 22 15.24 15.66 10.38
C PRO A 22 13.86 16.28 10.54
N VAL A 23 13.85 17.57 10.88
CA VAL A 23 12.64 18.37 10.97
C VAL A 23 12.36 18.97 9.60
N TYR A 24 11.23 18.58 9.03
CA TYR A 24 10.73 19.16 7.78
C TYR A 24 9.61 20.14 8.09
N GLU A 25 9.70 21.32 7.51
CA GLU A 25 8.65 22.33 7.57
C GLU A 25 7.81 22.26 6.29
N LEU A 26 6.50 22.02 6.42
CA LEU A 26 5.58 22.07 5.28
C LEU A 26 4.99 23.48 5.11
N GLU A 27 5.13 24.03 3.91
CA GLU A 27 4.50 25.28 3.48
C GLU A 27 3.19 24.96 2.74
N VAL A 28 2.09 25.61 3.13
CA VAL A 28 0.80 25.51 2.42
C VAL A 28 0.82 26.46 1.23
N ILE A 29 0.62 25.90 0.04
CA ILE A 29 0.62 26.63 -1.23
C ILE A 29 -0.80 27.02 -1.63
N ALA A 30 -1.75 26.10 -1.46
CA ALA A 30 -3.13 26.30 -1.92
C ALA A 30 -4.12 25.39 -1.19
N CYS A 31 -5.39 25.78 -1.23
CA CYS A 31 -6.51 24.90 -0.90
C CYS A 31 -7.10 24.32 -2.19
N LEU A 32 -7.46 23.04 -2.15
CA LEU A 32 -8.05 22.28 -3.25
C LEU A 32 -9.42 21.74 -2.81
N THR A 33 -10.37 21.58 -3.72
CA THR A 33 -11.60 20.82 -3.42
C THR A 33 -11.31 19.32 -3.46
N SER A 34 -12.03 18.52 -2.69
CA SER A 34 -11.83 17.06 -2.64
C SER A 34 -11.90 16.39 -4.03
N SER A 35 -12.80 16.90 -4.89
CA SER A 35 -13.04 16.43 -6.25
C SER A 35 -11.98 16.85 -7.28
N SER A 36 -11.09 17.78 -6.93
CA SER A 36 -10.12 18.34 -7.88
C SER A 36 -8.90 17.45 -8.12
N ILE A 37 -8.70 16.42 -7.31
CA ILE A 37 -7.55 15.53 -7.41
C ILE A 37 -7.95 14.09 -7.74
N CYS A 38 -7.29 13.53 -8.76
CA CYS A 38 -7.44 12.13 -9.09
C CYS A 38 -6.51 11.28 -8.21
N GLN A 39 -6.98 10.13 -7.72
CA GLN A 39 -6.16 9.21 -6.93
C GLN A 39 -4.95 8.68 -7.72
N SER A 40 -4.98 8.68 -9.06
CA SER A 40 -3.82 8.33 -9.90
C SER A 40 -2.70 9.36 -9.85
N HIS A 41 -2.97 10.58 -9.39
CA HIS A 41 -1.97 11.63 -9.18
C HIS A 41 -1.37 11.58 -7.76
N LEU A 42 -1.73 10.58 -6.96
CA LEU A 42 -1.20 10.35 -5.63
C LEU A 42 -0.40 9.05 -5.61
N PHE A 43 0.75 9.04 -4.93
CA PHE A 43 1.59 7.85 -4.87
C PHE A 43 2.26 7.67 -3.51
N GLY A 44 2.81 6.47 -3.32
CA GLY A 44 3.52 6.11 -2.10
C GLY A 44 2.59 5.74 -0.96
N GLN A 45 3.20 5.42 0.18
CA GLN A 45 2.47 5.12 1.41
C GLN A 45 2.07 6.44 2.08
N PRO A 46 0.78 6.63 2.42
CA PRO A 46 0.35 7.84 3.11
C PRO A 46 0.92 7.88 4.54
N ALA A 47 1.21 9.08 5.03
CA ALA A 47 1.66 9.31 6.40
C ALA A 47 0.59 10.04 7.20
N ARG A 48 0.39 9.63 8.44
CA ARG A 48 -0.53 10.29 9.36
C ARG A 48 0.18 11.42 10.10
N LEU A 49 -0.44 12.59 10.14
CA LEU A 49 0.03 13.72 10.93
C LEU A 49 -0.86 13.89 12.15
N CYS A 50 -0.22 14.14 13.28
CA CYS A 50 -0.84 14.37 14.57
C CYS A 50 -0.24 15.65 15.18
N PRO A 51 -0.95 16.33 16.10
CA PRO A 51 -0.37 17.46 16.82
C PRO A 51 0.84 16.99 17.62
N THR A 52 1.84 17.86 17.73
CA THR A 52 3.08 17.50 18.42
C THR A 52 2.83 17.30 19.92
N GLN A 53 3.51 16.31 20.50
CA GLN A 53 3.57 16.08 21.94
C GLN A 53 4.99 16.32 22.46
N CYS A 54 5.76 17.16 21.76
CA CYS A 54 7.15 17.44 22.11
C CYS A 54 7.22 18.13 23.47
N TRP A 55 7.79 17.45 24.46
CA TRP A 55 7.92 17.93 25.83
C TRP A 55 8.81 19.18 25.98
N HIS A 56 9.61 19.52 24.95
CA HIS A 56 10.45 20.73 24.97
C HIS A 56 9.64 22.02 24.74
N LEU A 57 8.38 21.92 24.33
CA LEU A 57 7.48 23.06 24.18
C LEU A 57 6.76 23.34 25.51
N GLU A 58 6.42 24.60 25.74
CA GLU A 58 5.64 24.99 26.91
C GLU A 58 4.23 24.38 26.85
N TRP A 59 3.66 24.06 28.02
CA TRP A 59 2.34 23.40 28.09
C TRP A 59 1.23 24.18 27.38
N GLU A 60 1.24 25.50 27.51
CA GLU A 60 0.26 26.37 26.84
C GLU A 60 0.42 26.32 25.31
N GLU A 61 1.65 26.22 24.82
CA GLU A 61 1.95 26.09 23.39
C GLU A 61 1.50 24.72 22.85
N LEU A 62 1.74 23.63 23.58
CA LEU A 62 1.23 22.30 23.24
C LEU A 62 -0.30 22.27 23.17
N LEU A 63 -0.97 22.88 24.15
CA LEU A 63 -2.43 22.94 24.18
C LEU A 63 -2.98 23.77 23.01
N ALA A 64 -2.39 24.93 22.74
CA ALA A 64 -2.77 25.77 21.61
C ALA A 64 -2.54 25.04 20.28
N ASN A 65 -1.39 24.38 20.10
CA ASN A 65 -1.08 23.58 18.91
C ASN A 65 -2.14 22.50 18.67
N GLN A 66 -2.50 21.74 19.71
CA GLN A 66 -3.54 20.73 19.63
C GLN A 66 -4.89 21.34 19.21
N GLN A 67 -5.29 22.45 19.83
CA GLN A 67 -6.56 23.11 19.52
C GLN A 67 -6.59 23.64 18.07
N PHE A 68 -5.51 24.27 17.61
CA PHE A 68 -5.41 24.75 16.23
C PHE A 68 -5.41 23.60 15.22
N PHE A 69 -4.69 22.51 15.51
CA PHE A 69 -4.64 21.34 14.65
C PHE A 69 -6.04 20.70 14.51
N MET A 70 -6.78 20.56 15.62
CA MET A 70 -8.17 20.07 15.60
C MET A 70 -9.12 21.01 14.85
N ALA A 71 -8.99 22.32 15.07
CA ALA A 71 -9.78 23.31 14.34
C ALA A 71 -9.51 23.27 12.83
N LEU A 72 -8.24 23.10 12.43
CA LEU A 72 -7.85 22.95 11.03
C LEU A 72 -8.49 21.70 10.41
N CYS A 73 -8.32 20.53 11.04
CA CYS A 73 -8.89 19.26 10.56
C CYS A 73 -10.41 19.38 10.34
N LYS A 74 -11.11 19.89 11.36
CA LYS A 74 -12.56 20.10 11.30
C LYS A 74 -12.95 21.07 10.17
N LYS A 75 -12.22 22.18 10.00
CA LYS A 75 -12.53 23.17 8.96
C LYS A 75 -12.28 22.65 7.55
N LEU A 76 -11.27 21.83 7.35
CA LEU A 76 -11.01 21.17 6.06
C LEU A 76 -12.12 20.18 5.73
N CYS A 77 -12.52 19.35 6.71
CA CYS A 77 -13.62 18.40 6.55
C CYS A 77 -14.97 19.10 6.28
N GLU A 78 -15.30 20.16 7.03
CA GLU A 78 -16.55 20.94 6.83
C GLU A 78 -16.62 21.61 5.44
N ARG A 79 -15.46 21.97 4.87
CA ARG A 79 -15.37 22.65 3.57
C ARG A 79 -15.15 21.70 2.39
N ASP A 80 -14.99 20.41 2.66
CA ASP A 80 -14.64 19.40 1.66
C ASP A 80 -13.39 19.80 0.85
N GLN A 81 -12.35 20.22 1.59
CA GLN A 81 -11.12 20.78 1.04
C GLN A 81 -9.86 20.05 1.52
N TYR A 82 -8.86 20.01 0.64
CA TYR A 82 -7.51 19.53 0.91
C TYR A 82 -6.51 20.67 0.86
N LEU A 83 -5.34 20.49 1.48
CA LEU A 83 -4.23 21.44 1.36
C LEU A 83 -3.16 20.88 0.43
N LEU A 84 -2.77 21.68 -0.56
CA LEU A 84 -1.56 21.47 -1.34
C LEU A 84 -0.38 22.10 -0.60
N THR A 85 0.63 21.31 -0.33
CA THR A 85 1.81 21.70 0.44
C THR A 85 3.10 21.28 -0.26
N ARG A 86 4.21 21.90 0.14
CA ARG A 86 5.57 21.46 -0.21
C ARG A 86 6.48 21.58 0.99
N ILE A 87 7.63 20.92 0.95
CA ILE A 87 8.66 21.14 1.96
C ILE A 87 9.27 22.53 1.74
N LYS A 88 9.27 23.35 2.80
CA LYS A 88 9.91 24.65 2.83
C LYS A 88 11.42 24.46 2.79
N GLN A 89 12.07 25.13 1.85
CA GLN A 89 13.52 25.10 1.73
C GLN A 89 14.14 26.09 2.71
N HIS A 90 14.90 25.59 3.68
CA HIS A 90 15.79 26.44 4.47
C HIS A 90 17.10 26.60 3.69
N PHE A 91 17.52 27.85 3.45
CA PHE A 91 18.60 28.24 2.54
C PHE A 91 19.91 27.42 2.67
N HIS A 92 20.61 27.28 1.54
CA HIS A 92 21.96 26.71 1.29
C HIS A 92 22.10 25.26 0.80
N SER A 93 21.02 24.54 0.50
CA SER A 93 21.12 23.27 -0.24
C SER A 93 20.70 23.46 -1.70
N ILE A 94 21.56 23.05 -2.64
CA ILE A 94 21.45 23.21 -4.10
C ILE A 94 20.39 22.25 -4.70
N ASN A 95 19.51 21.68 -3.87
CA ASN A 95 18.42 20.84 -4.37
C ASN A 95 17.14 21.69 -4.51
N GLU A 96 16.99 22.28 -5.69
CA GLU A 96 15.76 22.96 -6.15
C GLU A 96 14.54 22.02 -6.27
N LEU A 97 14.75 20.71 -6.09
CA LEU A 97 13.71 19.69 -6.12
C LEU A 97 12.83 19.75 -4.86
N SER A 98 11.63 20.32 -4.98
CA SER A 98 10.59 20.27 -3.95
C SER A 98 9.47 19.30 -4.36
N GLY A 99 9.26 18.26 -3.56
CA GLY A 99 8.07 17.42 -3.68
C GLY A 99 6.80 18.16 -3.23
N HIS A 100 5.69 17.85 -3.88
CA HIS A 100 4.36 18.34 -3.51
C HIS A 100 3.62 17.27 -2.72
N PHE A 101 2.84 17.69 -1.74
CA PHE A 101 2.06 16.81 -0.89
C PHE A 101 0.65 17.34 -0.68
N ILE A 102 -0.28 16.42 -0.53
CA ILE A 102 -1.68 16.70 -0.24
C ILE A 102 -1.97 16.31 1.19
N LEU A 103 -2.58 17.23 1.94
CA LEU A 103 -3.15 16.96 3.25
C LEU A 103 -4.66 16.84 3.12
N GLU A 104 -5.15 15.65 3.44
CA GLU A 104 -6.56 15.32 3.55
C GLU A 104 -6.92 15.18 5.03
N SER A 105 -8.12 15.58 5.44
CA SER A 105 -8.57 15.41 6.82
C SER A 105 -9.82 14.55 6.91
N ASP A 106 -9.86 13.70 7.94
CA ASP A 106 -11.07 12.98 8.37
C ASP A 106 -11.82 13.71 9.51
N GLY A 107 -11.37 14.92 9.87
CA GLY A 107 -11.89 15.72 10.97
C GLY A 107 -11.10 15.61 12.28
N SER A 108 -10.25 14.60 12.43
CA SER A 108 -9.42 14.37 13.63
C SER A 108 -7.93 14.24 13.33
N GLU A 109 -7.58 13.76 12.15
CA GLU A 109 -6.20 13.59 11.72
C GLU A 109 -6.00 14.24 10.34
N LEU A 110 -4.73 14.43 9.98
CA LEU A 110 -4.35 14.78 8.61
C LEU A 110 -3.59 13.62 7.99
N LEU A 111 -3.95 13.29 6.76
CA LEU A 111 -3.29 12.29 5.94
C LEU A 111 -2.46 12.98 4.87
N LEU A 112 -1.15 12.81 4.96
CA LEU A 112 -0.16 13.32 4.00
C LEU A 112 0.03 12.29 2.88
N LYS A 113 -0.21 12.70 1.65
CA LYS A 113 0.00 11.90 0.42
C LYS A 113 0.95 12.64 -0.51
N ALA A 114 1.90 11.93 -1.12
CA ALA A 114 2.77 12.53 -2.14
C ALA A 114 1.99 12.74 -3.44
N ALA A 115 2.14 13.92 -4.05
CA ALA A 115 1.52 14.26 -5.32
C ALA A 115 2.51 14.11 -6.47
N VAL A 116 2.02 13.54 -7.58
CA VAL A 116 2.76 13.41 -8.84
C VAL A 116 3.15 14.79 -9.32
N SER A 117 4.44 14.96 -9.60
CA SER A 117 4.99 16.19 -10.20
C SER A 117 4.98 16.07 -11.73
N ALA A 118 5.04 17.21 -12.43
CA ALA A 118 4.82 17.27 -13.87
C ALA A 118 5.79 16.37 -14.66
N GLU A 119 7.03 16.23 -14.19
CA GLU A 119 8.08 15.39 -14.77
C GLU A 119 7.80 13.88 -14.70
N LEU A 120 6.91 13.45 -13.80
CA LEU A 120 6.48 12.05 -13.67
C LEU A 120 5.22 11.75 -14.50
N MET A 121 4.59 12.77 -15.08
CA MET A 121 3.46 12.57 -15.97
C MET A 121 3.97 12.10 -17.33
N LEU A 122 3.67 10.85 -17.66
CA LEU A 122 3.87 10.36 -19.02
C LEU A 122 2.93 11.12 -19.96
N PRO A 123 3.34 11.42 -21.21
CA PRO A 123 2.43 11.91 -22.22
C PRO A 123 1.30 10.91 -22.39
N THR A 124 0.12 11.24 -21.89
CA THR A 124 -1.06 10.41 -22.08
C THR A 124 -1.32 10.42 -23.58
N ARG A 125 -1.12 9.27 -24.24
CA ARG A 125 -1.69 9.09 -25.57
C ARG A 125 -3.19 9.22 -25.35
N GLU A 126 -3.78 10.29 -25.88
CA GLU A 126 -5.18 10.28 -26.27
C GLU A 126 -5.32 9.20 -27.33
N VAL A 127 -5.27 7.93 -26.92
CA VAL A 127 -5.87 6.85 -27.68
C VAL A 127 -7.32 7.21 -27.62
N GLY A 128 -7.78 7.92 -28.66
CA GLY A 128 -9.19 8.26 -28.82
C GLY A 128 -9.95 6.99 -28.50
N LEU A 129 -10.67 7.01 -27.38
CA LEU A 129 -11.59 5.95 -27.02
C LEU A 129 -12.34 5.64 -28.30
N PRO A 130 -12.33 4.40 -28.83
CA PRO A 130 -13.00 4.10 -30.06
C PRO A 130 -14.42 4.61 -29.89
N CYS A 131 -14.77 5.68 -30.62
CA CYS A 131 -16.10 6.26 -30.56
C CYS A 131 -17.02 5.13 -30.98
N LEU A 132 -17.74 4.55 -30.01
CA LEU A 132 -18.76 3.57 -30.28
C LEU A 132 -19.77 4.31 -31.15
N SER A 133 -19.66 4.13 -32.47
CA SER A 133 -20.32 5.01 -33.44
C SER A 133 -21.80 4.66 -33.61
N ASP A 134 -22.26 3.60 -32.93
CA ASP A 134 -23.62 3.09 -32.95
C ASP A 134 -24.24 3.20 -31.54
N ASP A 135 -25.11 4.19 -31.36
CA ASP A 135 -25.85 4.43 -30.13
C ASP A 135 -26.62 3.18 -29.65
N ARG A 136 -27.12 2.35 -30.58
CA ARG A 136 -27.85 1.12 -30.22
C ARG A 136 -26.92 0.07 -29.63
N MET A 137 -25.69 -0.02 -30.14
CA MET A 137 -24.67 -0.92 -29.60
C MET A 137 -24.20 -0.45 -28.23
N ILE A 138 -24.00 0.86 -28.04
CA ILE A 138 -23.66 1.47 -26.74
C ILE A 138 -24.72 1.09 -25.70
N HIS A 139 -26.00 1.33 -25.99
CA HIS A 139 -27.08 1.02 -25.06
C HIS A 139 -27.14 -0.46 -24.70
N LYS A 140 -26.93 -1.34 -25.69
CA LYS A 140 -26.89 -2.80 -25.43
C LYS A 140 -25.72 -3.18 -24.51
N MET A 141 -24.54 -2.63 -24.76
CA MET A 141 -23.34 -2.90 -23.95
C MET A 141 -23.51 -2.34 -22.53
N MET A 142 -23.96 -1.09 -22.40
CA MET A 142 -24.26 -0.46 -21.11
C MET A 142 -25.28 -1.25 -20.31
N ASN A 143 -26.37 -1.70 -20.93
CA ASN A 143 -27.39 -2.52 -20.26
C ASN A 143 -26.85 -3.89 -19.84
N THR A 144 -25.99 -4.50 -20.66
CA THR A 144 -25.34 -5.78 -20.31
C THR A 144 -24.43 -5.60 -19.10
N VAL A 145 -23.61 -4.55 -19.08
CA VAL A 145 -22.73 -4.23 -17.94
C VAL A 145 -23.57 -3.89 -16.71
N SER A 146 -24.62 -3.08 -16.84
CA SER A 146 -25.52 -2.74 -15.73
C SER A 146 -26.11 -3.99 -15.09
N ASN A 147 -26.68 -4.89 -15.90
CA ASN A 147 -27.23 -6.15 -15.40
C ASN A 147 -26.17 -7.00 -14.69
N CYS A 148 -24.93 -7.04 -15.21
CA CYS A 148 -23.84 -7.73 -14.52
C CYS A 148 -23.50 -7.11 -13.16
N LEU A 149 -23.51 -5.77 -13.07
CA LEU A 149 -23.25 -5.05 -11.82
C LEU A 149 -24.40 -5.20 -10.81
N ASP A 150 -25.65 -5.24 -11.26
CA ASP A 150 -26.84 -5.42 -10.42
C ASP A 150 -26.88 -6.78 -9.71
N HIS A 151 -26.16 -7.77 -10.24
CA HIS A 151 -26.01 -9.09 -9.63
C HIS A 151 -24.86 -9.19 -8.62
N LEU A 152 -24.03 -8.16 -8.48
CA LEU A 152 -22.96 -8.13 -7.48
C LEU A 152 -23.52 -7.71 -6.12
N PRO A 153 -23.06 -8.34 -5.02
CA PRO A 153 -23.45 -7.90 -3.69
C PRO A 153 -22.91 -6.49 -3.42
N LEU A 154 -23.81 -5.57 -3.08
CA LEU A 154 -23.44 -4.23 -2.66
C LEU A 154 -23.00 -4.27 -1.19
N MET A 155 -21.81 -3.74 -0.92
CA MET A 155 -21.25 -3.61 0.42
C MET A 155 -21.28 -2.13 0.81
N GLU A 156 -21.93 -1.78 1.92
CA GLU A 156 -22.01 -0.39 2.41
C GLU A 156 -20.71 0.06 3.11
N GLU A 157 -19.98 -0.87 3.71
CA GLU A 157 -18.75 -0.59 4.43
C GLU A 157 -17.70 -1.67 4.12
N TYR A 158 -16.49 -1.23 3.76
CA TYR A 158 -15.35 -2.12 3.60
C TYR A 158 -14.61 -2.25 4.93
N LYS A 159 -14.59 -3.46 5.50
CA LYS A 159 -13.81 -3.80 6.70
C LYS A 159 -12.63 -4.68 6.32
N PRO A 160 -11.38 -4.23 6.49
CA PRO A 160 -10.21 -5.02 6.16
C PRO A 160 -10.15 -6.40 6.84
N SER A 161 -10.76 -6.55 8.02
CA SER A 161 -10.86 -7.82 8.76
C SER A 161 -11.57 -8.93 7.99
N ASP A 162 -12.51 -8.55 7.12
CA ASP A 162 -13.39 -9.47 6.44
C ASP A 162 -12.75 -10.01 5.15
N PHE A 163 -11.60 -9.44 4.74
CA PHE A 163 -10.86 -9.77 3.53
C PHE A 163 -9.43 -10.21 3.84
N PRO A 164 -9.24 -11.37 4.51
CA PRO A 164 -7.91 -11.87 4.80
C PRO A 164 -7.17 -12.23 3.50
N SER A 165 -5.93 -11.74 3.35
CA SER A 165 -5.10 -12.04 2.17
C SER A 165 -4.55 -13.47 2.12
N GLY A 166 -4.70 -14.24 3.20
CA GLY A 166 -4.07 -15.56 3.35
C GLY A 166 -2.54 -15.51 3.53
N LEU A 167 -1.92 -14.32 3.50
CA LEU A 167 -0.47 -14.18 3.62
C LEU A 167 0.05 -14.77 4.94
N TYR A 168 -0.60 -14.44 6.05
CA TYR A 168 -0.20 -14.93 7.38
C TYR A 168 -0.24 -16.46 7.48
N SER A 169 -1.32 -17.10 6.99
CA SER A 169 -1.44 -18.56 7.07
C SER A 169 -0.38 -19.27 6.22
N ILE A 170 -0.04 -18.72 5.05
CA ILE A 170 1.05 -19.23 4.20
C ILE A 170 2.41 -19.07 4.90
N LEU A 171 2.70 -17.89 5.45
CA LEU A 171 3.95 -17.64 6.17
C LEU A 171 4.07 -18.52 7.41
N ALA A 172 3.01 -18.64 8.20
CA ALA A 172 2.97 -19.48 9.40
C ALA A 172 3.18 -20.96 9.06
N ARG A 173 2.53 -21.46 8.00
CA ARG A 173 2.72 -22.83 7.52
C ARG A 173 4.17 -23.08 7.08
N ASN A 174 4.80 -22.13 6.38
CA ASN A 174 6.19 -22.26 5.93
C ASN A 174 7.18 -22.22 7.10
N LEU A 175 6.92 -21.39 8.12
CA LEU A 175 7.71 -21.36 9.36
C LEU A 175 7.61 -22.69 10.13
N GLN A 176 6.43 -23.28 10.21
CA GLN A 176 6.18 -24.60 10.83
C GLN A 176 6.85 -25.74 10.06
N HIS A 177 6.82 -25.70 8.72
CA HIS A 177 7.49 -26.69 7.88
C HIS A 177 9.02 -26.62 8.04
N ASN A 178 9.59 -25.42 8.14
CA ASN A 178 11.04 -25.26 8.36
C ASN A 178 11.49 -25.69 9.76
N THR A 179 10.61 -25.64 10.77
CA THR A 179 10.92 -26.14 12.12
C THR A 179 10.87 -27.67 12.22
N LEU A 180 10.07 -28.34 11.39
CA LEU A 180 10.02 -29.81 11.34
C LEU A 180 11.16 -30.43 10.52
N VAL A 181 11.73 -29.70 9.55
CA VAL A 181 12.88 -30.17 8.74
C VAL A 181 14.23 -29.93 9.45
N GLY A 182 14.27 -29.10 10.50
CA GLY A 182 15.46 -28.88 11.34
C GLY A 182 15.71 -29.94 12.42
N SER A 183 14.85 -30.96 12.55
CA SER A 183 14.98 -32.03 13.57
C SER A 183 15.04 -33.45 12.98
N SER A 184 15.37 -33.61 11.70
CA SER A 184 15.82 -34.92 11.18
C SER A 184 17.34 -34.97 11.19
N GLY A 185 17.88 -35.54 12.27
CA GLY A 185 19.28 -35.89 12.35
C GLY A 185 19.72 -36.74 11.16
N HIS A 186 20.90 -36.41 10.65
CA HIS A 186 21.75 -37.22 9.79
C HIS A 186 21.55 -38.74 9.94
N PRO A 187 21.31 -39.48 8.84
CA PRO A 187 22.02 -40.72 8.59
C PRO A 187 23.38 -40.35 7.97
N GLY A 188 24.47 -40.74 8.64
CA GLY A 188 25.82 -40.56 8.13
C GLY A 188 26.09 -41.36 6.84
N PRO A 189 27.08 -40.97 6.03
CA PRO A 189 27.43 -41.68 4.81
C PRO A 189 28.38 -42.87 5.07
N ASP A 190 28.25 -43.85 4.18
CA ASP A 190 29.23 -44.87 3.76
C ASP A 190 29.73 -45.97 4.72
N VAL A 191 29.35 -47.23 4.40
CA VAL A 191 30.32 -48.34 4.26
C VAL A 191 29.93 -49.26 3.09
N SER A 192 30.67 -49.10 1.98
CA SER A 192 31.22 -50.05 0.99
C SER A 192 30.39 -51.16 0.28
N PRO A 193 30.58 -51.32 -1.04
CA PRO A 193 30.07 -52.43 -1.86
C PRO A 193 31.12 -53.52 -2.11
N SER A 194 30.75 -54.80 -1.98
CA SER A 194 31.45 -55.90 -2.67
C SER A 194 30.65 -57.22 -2.64
N GLU A 195 30.17 -57.57 -3.83
CA GLU A 195 30.03 -58.90 -4.49
C GLU A 195 29.60 -60.16 -3.70
N LEU A 196 28.62 -60.92 -4.21
CA LEU A 196 28.87 -62.15 -5.00
C LEU A 196 27.56 -62.89 -5.42
N ARG A 197 27.53 -63.29 -6.70
CA ARG A 197 26.96 -64.54 -7.28
C ARG A 197 25.45 -64.74 -7.48
N THR A 198 25.06 -64.54 -8.74
CA THR A 198 24.41 -65.48 -9.68
C THR A 198 23.72 -66.75 -9.13
N ARG A 199 22.44 -66.93 -9.50
CA ARG A 199 21.98 -68.13 -10.25
C ARG A 199 20.60 -67.97 -10.89
N GLU A 200 20.49 -68.56 -12.07
CA GLU A 200 19.41 -68.58 -13.07
C GLU A 200 18.05 -69.16 -12.62
N GLY A 201 16.99 -68.83 -13.38
CA GLY A 201 15.68 -69.48 -13.24
C GLY A 201 14.54 -69.04 -14.19
N THR A 202 14.81 -68.90 -15.49
CA THR A 202 13.93 -69.21 -16.65
C THR A 202 12.45 -69.63 -16.41
N LYS A 203 11.45 -68.86 -16.91
CA LYS A 203 10.49 -69.19 -18.02
C LYS A 203 9.18 -68.36 -18.07
N ARG A 204 8.86 -67.92 -19.30
CA ARG A 204 7.54 -67.91 -20.00
C ARG A 204 6.50 -66.81 -19.74
N ASN A 205 6.62 -65.74 -20.53
CA ASN A 205 5.77 -65.33 -21.66
C ASN A 205 4.32 -65.88 -21.80
N ARG A 206 3.37 -64.93 -21.97
CA ARG A 206 2.11 -64.87 -22.78
C ARG A 206 1.10 -64.00 -22.00
N GLY A 207 0.58 -62.86 -22.44
CA GLY A 207 0.29 -62.38 -23.79
C GLY A 207 -1.23 -62.33 -23.98
N SER A 208 -1.76 -61.11 -24.22
CA SER A 208 -3.03 -60.78 -24.94
C SER A 208 -4.35 -61.27 -24.31
N SER A 209 -5.52 -60.65 -24.44
CA SER A 209 -6.04 -59.42 -25.06
C SER A 209 -7.57 -59.47 -24.91
N SER A 210 -8.25 -58.32 -24.97
CA SER A 210 -9.67 -58.13 -25.37
C SER A 210 -10.75 -58.79 -24.47
N SER A 211 -11.99 -58.29 -24.32
CA SER A 211 -12.82 -57.55 -25.25
C SER A 211 -14.05 -56.96 -24.53
N SER A 212 -14.60 -55.95 -25.19
CA SER A 212 -15.86 -55.22 -25.04
C SER A 212 -17.16 -55.98 -24.69
N LYS A 213 -18.16 -55.12 -24.43
CA LYS A 213 -19.64 -55.23 -24.48
C LYS A 213 -20.24 -55.34 -23.06
N LYS A 214 -21.25 -54.56 -22.72
CA LYS A 214 -22.24 -53.82 -23.51
C LYS A 214 -22.86 -52.73 -22.63
#